data_AF-A0A9N8HC02-F1
#
_entry.id   AF-A0A9N8HC02-F1
#
_cell.length_a   1.000
_cell.length_b   1.000
_cell.length_c   1.000
_cell.angle_alpha   90.00
_cell.angle_beta   90.00
_cell.angle_gamma   90.00
#
_symmetry.space_group_name_H-M   'P 1'
#
loop_
_entity.id
_entity.type
_entity.pdbx_description
1 polymer ?
#
loop_
_entity_poly.entity_id
_entity_poly.type
_entity_poly.pdbx_seq_one_letter_code
_entity_poly.pdbx_strand_id
1 'polypeptide(L)'
;MMKIKIALLSCLSIHFGSAFQAPFPQHGTKTTMRTPRTPTVLYYNDDNHSSNNNNDDDFDLSTLERRIGNLRLQILEEDLQRPPNASLGPKEFVTALLQGIFHNEDPRPDAGFMLLLRCSTEQWASKCLQSIGAPKDYDNLDTAASALGAAIGRPHNQYAILVGEGEEEDDYVLEDVNNSIPQDHTFYIDFPGETLDFLDGTAWVNVEFRDASSDDLLVLMGWQLCQRPDGAWLVDQIDWQDYREKYRPGIGRSEWMGTYEGRRR
;
A
#
# COMPACT_ATOMS: atom_id res chain seq x y z
N MET A 1 -23.39 34.58 -17.54
CA MET A 1 -22.89 33.31 -18.12
C MET A 1 -21.41 33.45 -18.40
N MET A 2 -20.58 33.22 -17.37
CA MET A 2 -19.13 33.45 -17.40
C MET A 2 -18.44 32.10 -17.55
N LYS A 3 -17.91 31.83 -18.75
CA LYS A 3 -17.04 30.67 -19.01
C LYS A 3 -15.64 31.01 -18.50
N ILE A 4 -15.37 30.72 -17.23
CA ILE A 4 -14.00 30.69 -16.71
C ILE A 4 -13.37 29.39 -17.22
N LYS A 5 -12.58 29.51 -18.28
CA LYS A 5 -11.65 28.45 -18.70
C LYS A 5 -10.59 28.31 -17.60
N ILE A 6 -10.74 27.32 -16.74
CA ILE A 6 -9.72 26.88 -15.79
C ILE A 6 -8.63 26.18 -16.61
N ALA A 7 -7.70 26.98 -17.11
CA ALA A 7 -6.43 26.53 -17.65
C ALA A 7 -5.43 26.43 -16.49
N LEU A 8 -5.58 25.42 -15.63
CA LEU A 8 -4.64 25.10 -14.53
C LEU A 8 -4.78 23.65 -14.03
N LEU A 9 -5.31 22.74 -14.86
CA LEU A 9 -5.55 21.32 -14.51
C LEU A 9 -4.54 20.36 -15.18
N SER A 10 -3.42 20.85 -15.70
CA SER A 10 -2.37 20.03 -16.33
C SER A 10 -1.18 19.72 -15.42
N CYS A 11 -1.19 20.11 -14.15
CA CYS A 11 -0.05 19.92 -13.22
C CYS A 11 -0.33 18.99 -12.03
N LEU A 12 -1.51 18.35 -11.97
CA LEU A 12 -1.89 17.41 -10.91
C LEU A 12 -2.42 16.08 -11.47
N SER A 13 -1.95 15.66 -12.63
CA SER A 13 -1.78 14.22 -12.83
C SER A 13 -0.59 13.84 -11.99
N ILE A 14 -0.67 12.81 -11.14
CA ILE A 14 0.54 12.13 -10.66
C ILE A 14 1.36 11.82 -11.92
N HIS A 15 2.38 12.63 -12.18
CA HIS A 15 3.34 12.39 -13.24
C HIS A 15 4.20 11.22 -12.75
N PHE A 16 3.65 10.01 -12.85
CA PHE A 16 4.46 8.81 -13.04
C PHE A 16 5.34 8.95 -14.31
N GLY A 17 5.11 9.97 -15.15
CA GLY A 17 5.69 10.13 -16.48
C GLY A 17 7.11 10.68 -16.63
N SER A 18 7.90 11.00 -15.57
CA SER A 18 9.33 11.33 -15.80
C SER A 18 10.32 10.88 -14.73
N ALA A 19 9.88 10.44 -13.55
CA ALA A 19 10.77 9.88 -12.53
C ALA A 19 10.79 8.33 -12.53
N PHE A 20 9.87 7.68 -13.26
CA PHE A 20 9.74 6.21 -13.30
C PHE A 20 10.31 5.55 -14.56
N GLN A 21 10.94 6.31 -15.46
CA GLN A 21 11.63 5.71 -16.60
C GLN A 21 12.98 5.15 -16.15
N ALA A 22 12.95 3.99 -15.49
CA ALA A 22 14.14 3.21 -15.24
C ALA A 22 14.80 2.92 -16.60
N PRO A 23 16.06 3.35 -16.84
CA PRO A 23 16.78 2.85 -17.99
C PRO A 23 16.94 1.35 -17.81
N PHE A 24 16.43 0.56 -18.78
CA PHE A 24 16.86 -0.82 -18.91
C PHE A 24 18.39 -0.81 -19.09
N PRO A 25 19.17 -1.41 -18.19
CA PRO A 25 20.62 -1.39 -18.31
C PRO A 25 21.03 -2.29 -19.48
N GLN A 26 21.44 -1.70 -20.61
CA GLN A 26 22.01 -2.42 -21.75
C GLN A 26 23.53 -2.69 -21.62
N HIS A 27 24.14 -2.49 -20.46
CA HIS A 27 25.56 -2.78 -20.28
C HIS A 27 25.83 -3.59 -19.01
N GLY A 28 26.10 -4.89 -19.20
CA GLY A 28 27.35 -5.57 -18.80
C GLY A 28 27.95 -5.37 -17.41
N THR A 29 27.25 -4.83 -16.42
CA THR A 29 27.70 -4.84 -15.03
C THR A 29 27.37 -6.19 -14.44
N LYS A 30 28.38 -6.87 -13.88
CA LYS A 30 28.20 -8.09 -13.08
C LYS A 30 27.25 -7.77 -11.94
N THR A 31 25.97 -8.10 -12.14
CA THR A 31 24.97 -8.14 -11.09
C THR A 31 25.48 -9.09 -10.04
N THR A 32 25.91 -8.57 -8.89
CA THR A 32 25.95 -9.36 -7.68
C THR A 32 24.51 -9.81 -7.47
N MET A 33 24.22 -11.06 -7.85
CA MET A 33 22.91 -11.65 -7.62
C MET A 33 22.62 -11.46 -6.15
N ARG A 34 21.58 -10.67 -5.83
CA ARG A 34 20.90 -10.81 -4.56
C ARG A 34 20.57 -12.30 -4.47
N THR A 35 21.21 -12.97 -3.53
CA THR A 35 20.86 -14.35 -3.19
C THR A 35 19.35 -14.38 -3.01
N PRO A 36 18.63 -15.29 -3.68
CA PRO A 36 17.22 -15.48 -3.38
C PRO A 36 17.14 -15.64 -1.86
N ARG A 37 16.29 -14.84 -1.19
CA ARG A 37 15.93 -15.11 0.21
C ARG A 37 15.53 -16.58 0.21
N THR A 38 16.37 -17.41 0.81
CA THR A 38 16.04 -18.81 1.06
C THR A 38 14.65 -18.77 1.67
N PRO A 39 13.68 -19.57 1.16
CA PRO A 39 12.39 -19.69 1.85
C PRO A 39 12.74 -19.92 3.31
N THR A 40 12.12 -19.15 4.21
CA THR A 40 12.26 -19.35 5.64
C THR A 40 11.82 -20.78 5.90
N VAL A 41 12.78 -21.70 5.85
CA VAL A 41 12.62 -23.06 6.34
C VAL A 41 12.42 -22.80 7.82
N LEU A 42 11.19 -22.97 8.29
CA LEU A 42 10.87 -23.04 9.70
C LEU A 42 11.65 -24.24 10.24
N TYR A 43 12.91 -24.01 10.58
CA TYR A 43 13.71 -24.92 11.38
C TYR A 43 13.05 -24.91 12.75
N TYR A 44 12.21 -25.89 13.00
CA TYR A 44 11.86 -26.27 14.36
C TYR A 44 13.18 -26.68 15.01
N ASN A 45 13.70 -25.83 15.89
CA ASN A 45 14.74 -26.21 16.83
C ASN A 45 14.14 -27.27 17.76
N ASP A 46 14.30 -28.53 17.38
CA ASP A 46 14.18 -29.66 18.28
C ASP A 46 15.40 -29.65 19.20
N ASP A 47 15.35 -28.82 20.23
CA ASP A 47 16.24 -28.94 21.39
C ASP A 47 15.80 -30.16 22.22
N ASN A 48 16.20 -31.31 21.69
CA ASN A 48 16.76 -32.47 22.37
C ASN A 48 16.60 -32.52 23.90
N HIS A 49 15.46 -33.07 24.35
CA HIS A 49 15.41 -33.80 25.61
C HIS A 49 15.15 -35.28 25.34
N SER A 50 16.26 -36.03 25.37
CA SER A 50 16.32 -37.49 25.45
C SER A 50 15.38 -38.01 26.54
N SER A 51 14.23 -38.54 26.14
CA SER A 51 13.36 -39.39 26.95
C SER A 51 12.61 -40.35 26.03
N ASN A 52 13.37 -41.35 25.59
CA ASN A 52 13.02 -42.73 25.28
C ASN A 52 11.53 -43.14 25.51
N ASN A 53 10.62 -42.64 24.68
CA ASN A 53 9.25 -43.12 24.59
C ASN A 53 8.93 -43.33 23.11
N ASN A 54 8.98 -44.59 22.68
CA ASN A 54 8.59 -45.09 21.36
C ASN A 54 7.08 -44.94 21.11
N ASN A 55 6.56 -43.73 21.20
CA ASN A 55 5.33 -43.39 20.51
C ASN A 55 5.79 -42.77 19.20
N ASP A 56 5.88 -43.61 18.17
CA ASP A 56 5.87 -43.15 16.79
C ASP A 56 4.77 -42.10 16.66
N ASP A 57 5.17 -40.84 16.56
CA ASP A 57 4.32 -39.73 16.17
C ASP A 57 3.92 -39.97 14.72
N ASP A 58 2.94 -40.86 14.54
CA ASP A 58 2.27 -41.12 13.29
C ASP A 58 1.68 -39.77 12.86
N PHE A 59 2.35 -39.14 11.90
CA PHE A 59 2.01 -37.83 11.41
C PHE A 59 0.62 -37.92 10.77
N ASP A 60 -0.40 -37.61 11.58
CA ASP A 60 -1.79 -37.79 11.21
C ASP A 60 -2.16 -36.85 10.06
N LEU A 61 -2.04 -37.39 8.84
CA LEU A 61 -2.36 -36.72 7.59
C LEU A 61 -3.78 -36.13 7.64
N SER A 62 -4.72 -36.80 8.32
CA SER A 62 -6.10 -36.34 8.45
C SER A 62 -6.21 -35.06 9.30
N THR A 63 -5.39 -34.93 10.33
CA THR A 63 -5.30 -33.70 11.13
C THR A 63 -4.69 -32.55 10.33
N LEU A 64 -3.66 -32.82 9.52
CA LEU A 64 -3.07 -31.80 8.64
C LEU A 64 -4.08 -31.32 7.57
N GLU A 65 -4.75 -32.25 6.88
CA GLU A 65 -5.76 -31.93 5.87
C GLU A 65 -6.90 -31.08 6.46
N ARG A 66 -7.37 -31.43 7.66
CA ARG A 66 -8.37 -30.65 8.39
C ARG A 66 -7.88 -29.23 8.71
N ARG A 67 -6.63 -29.09 9.16
CA ARG A 67 -6.04 -27.76 9.45
C ARG A 67 -5.90 -26.91 8.18
N ILE A 68 -5.43 -27.50 7.08
CA ILE A 68 -5.35 -26.82 5.78
C ILE A 68 -6.75 -26.40 5.29
N GLY A 69 -7.75 -27.27 5.46
CA GLY A 69 -9.14 -26.95 5.15
C GLY A 69 -9.66 -25.75 5.95
N ASN A 70 -9.44 -25.73 7.26
CA ASN A 70 -9.84 -24.61 8.12
C ASN A 70 -9.13 -23.30 7.75
N LEU A 71 -7.82 -23.34 7.47
CA LEU A 71 -7.07 -22.15 7.03
C LEU A 71 -7.61 -21.60 5.70
N ARG A 72 -7.96 -22.47 4.75
CA ARG A 72 -8.57 -22.03 3.48
C ARG A 72 -9.92 -21.36 3.69
N LEU A 73 -10.75 -21.90 4.58
CA LEU A 73 -12.04 -21.29 4.93
C LEU A 73 -11.85 -19.92 5.58
N GLN A 74 -10.91 -19.80 6.51
CA GLN A 74 -10.60 -18.52 7.15
C GLN A 74 -10.13 -17.48 6.12
N ILE A 75 -9.21 -17.85 5.22
CA ILE A 75 -8.74 -16.95 4.15
C ILE A 75 -9.90 -16.51 3.26
N LEU A 76 -10.81 -17.43 2.90
CA LEU A 76 -11.99 -17.11 2.10
C LEU A 76 -12.96 -16.17 2.82
N GLU A 77 -13.18 -16.37 4.13
CA GLU A 77 -14.02 -15.50 4.94
C GLU A 77 -13.42 -14.09 5.08
N GLU A 78 -12.11 -14.00 5.29
CA GLU A 78 -11.39 -12.72 5.31
C GLU A 78 -11.45 -12.03 3.94
N ASP A 79 -11.24 -12.76 2.85
CA ASP A 79 -11.32 -12.23 1.48
C ASP A 79 -12.72 -11.70 1.13
N LEU A 80 -13.79 -12.24 1.71
CA LEU A 80 -15.15 -11.72 1.55
C LEU A 80 -15.37 -10.39 2.28
N GLN A 81 -14.65 -10.14 3.37
CA GLN A 81 -14.72 -8.87 4.10
C GLN A 81 -13.81 -7.81 3.47
N ARG A 82 -12.78 -8.22 2.73
CA ARG A 82 -11.85 -7.31 2.06
C ARG A 82 -12.52 -6.54 0.92
N PRO A 83 -12.04 -5.32 0.63
CA PRO A 83 -12.40 -4.60 -0.59
C PRO A 83 -12.15 -5.44 -1.87
N PRO A 84 -12.94 -5.28 -2.94
CA PRO A 84 -14.10 -4.41 -3.06
C PRO A 84 -15.35 -5.09 -2.45
N ASN A 85 -15.95 -4.46 -1.43
CA ASN A 85 -17.15 -4.94 -0.76
C ASN A 85 -18.21 -3.84 -0.74
N ALA A 86 -19.44 -4.15 -1.15
CA ALA A 86 -20.55 -3.21 -1.23
C ALA A 86 -21.07 -2.74 0.14
N SER A 87 -20.73 -3.43 1.23
CA SER A 87 -21.10 -3.00 2.58
C SER A 87 -20.22 -1.88 3.12
N LEU A 88 -19.05 -1.63 2.52
CA LEU A 88 -18.11 -0.61 2.97
C LEU A 88 -18.50 0.75 2.41
N GLY A 89 -18.56 1.76 3.28
CA GLY A 89 -18.63 3.14 2.82
C GLY A 89 -17.27 3.60 2.27
N PRO A 90 -17.23 4.79 1.63
CA PRO A 90 -16.01 5.32 1.01
C PRO A 90 -14.80 5.41 1.96
N LYS A 91 -15.02 5.85 3.21
CA LYS A 91 -13.94 5.98 4.20
C LYS A 91 -13.48 4.62 4.71
N GLU A 92 -14.40 3.71 5.02
CA GLU A 92 -14.04 2.36 5.44
C GLU A 92 -13.31 1.61 4.32
N PHE A 93 -13.74 1.78 3.06
CA PHE A 93 -13.07 1.23 1.89
C PHE A 93 -11.62 1.70 1.79
N VAL A 94 -11.38 3.02 1.85
CA VAL A 94 -10.01 3.56 1.77
C VAL A 94 -9.17 3.12 2.97
N THR A 95 -9.75 3.09 4.17
CA THR A 95 -9.06 2.61 5.39
C THR A 95 -8.64 1.15 5.24
N ALA A 96 -9.57 0.27 4.85
CA ALA A 96 -9.29 -1.15 4.67
C ALA A 96 -8.25 -1.39 3.58
N LEU A 97 -8.28 -0.60 2.50
CA LEU A 97 -7.30 -0.68 1.42
C LEU A 97 -5.91 -0.24 1.88
N LEU A 98 -5.80 0.87 2.60
CA LEU A 98 -4.55 1.38 3.17
C LEU A 98 -3.97 0.39 4.20
N GLN A 99 -4.81 -0.19 5.05
CA GLN A 99 -4.39 -1.25 5.98
C GLN A 99 -3.86 -2.47 5.23
N GLY A 100 -4.52 -2.89 4.14
CA GLY A 100 -4.04 -3.98 3.30
C GLY A 100 -2.68 -3.68 2.65
N ILE A 101 -2.48 -2.45 2.17
CA ILE A 101 -1.19 -2.02 1.59
C ILE A 101 -0.10 -1.95 2.67
N PHE A 102 -0.43 -1.44 3.86
CA PHE A 102 0.51 -1.35 4.97
C PHE A 102 0.93 -2.76 5.45
N HIS A 103 -0.02 -3.68 5.56
CA HIS A 103 0.22 -5.09 5.90
C HIS A 103 0.33 -5.97 4.65
N ASN A 104 1.20 -5.58 3.71
CA ASN A 104 1.31 -6.21 2.39
C ASN A 104 1.61 -7.73 2.42
N GLU A 105 2.16 -8.24 3.52
CA GLU A 105 2.52 -9.67 3.68
C GLU A 105 1.38 -10.54 4.23
N ASP A 106 0.27 -9.95 4.69
CA ASP A 106 -0.86 -10.67 5.32
C ASP A 106 -2.08 -10.72 4.37
N PRO A 107 -2.61 -11.90 4.01
CA PRO A 107 -2.28 -13.25 4.49
C PRO A 107 -1.25 -13.96 3.60
N ARG A 108 -0.77 -13.27 2.57
CA ARG A 108 0.22 -13.75 1.63
C ARG A 108 1.10 -12.60 1.17
N PRO A 109 2.32 -12.87 0.68
CA PRO A 109 3.15 -11.84 0.07
C PRO A 109 2.41 -11.08 -1.02
N ASP A 110 2.60 -9.77 -1.06
CA ASP A 110 2.03 -8.86 -2.06
C ASP A 110 0.50 -8.78 -2.06
N ALA A 111 -0.15 -9.22 -0.98
CA ALA A 111 -1.61 -9.18 -0.84
C ALA A 111 -2.15 -7.75 -0.93
N GLY A 112 -1.46 -6.78 -0.31
CA GLY A 112 -1.86 -5.38 -0.28
C GLY A 112 -1.87 -4.71 -1.65
N PHE A 113 -0.78 -4.87 -2.41
CA PHE A 113 -0.70 -4.30 -3.76
C PHE A 113 -1.61 -5.03 -4.75
N MET A 114 -1.83 -6.31 -4.55
CA MET A 114 -2.81 -7.04 -5.34
C MET A 114 -4.24 -6.60 -5.03
N LEU A 115 -4.54 -6.34 -3.76
CA LEU A 115 -5.81 -5.75 -3.34
C LEU A 115 -6.01 -4.39 -3.99
N LEU A 116 -4.98 -3.53 -4.03
CA LEU A 116 -5.02 -2.26 -4.76
C LEU A 116 -5.37 -2.44 -6.23
N LEU A 117 -4.67 -3.32 -6.95
CA LEU A 117 -4.94 -3.57 -8.37
C LEU A 117 -6.36 -4.10 -8.61
N ARG A 118 -6.84 -5.00 -7.74
CA ARG A 118 -8.21 -5.56 -7.82
C ARG A 118 -9.30 -4.53 -7.50
N CYS A 119 -9.00 -3.60 -6.61
CA CYS A 119 -9.89 -2.52 -6.21
C CYS A 119 -9.79 -1.30 -7.11
N SER A 120 -9.02 -1.35 -8.19
CA SER A 120 -8.84 -0.23 -9.11
C SER A 120 -9.82 -0.31 -10.28
N THR A 121 -10.25 0.84 -10.83
CA THR A 121 -10.87 0.87 -12.16
C THR A 121 -9.87 0.41 -13.22
N GLU A 122 -10.33 -0.07 -14.37
CA GLU A 122 -9.44 -0.51 -15.46
C GLU A 122 -8.47 0.62 -15.87
N GLN A 123 -8.95 1.86 -15.88
CA GLN A 123 -8.16 3.04 -16.19
C GLN A 123 -7.04 3.26 -15.16
N TRP A 124 -7.36 3.17 -13.86
CA TRP A 124 -6.38 3.34 -12.80
C TRP A 124 -5.39 2.18 -12.74
N ALA A 125 -5.87 0.94 -12.83
CA ALA A 125 -5.04 -0.26 -12.89
C ALA A 125 -4.03 -0.17 -14.05
N SER A 126 -4.47 0.27 -15.24
CA SER A 126 -3.59 0.47 -16.38
C SER A 126 -2.49 1.51 -16.10
N LYS A 127 -2.78 2.59 -15.38
CA LYS A 127 -1.77 3.58 -14.95
C LYS A 127 -0.77 2.97 -13.97
N CYS A 128 -1.24 2.17 -13.01
CA CYS A 128 -0.36 1.45 -12.07
C CYS A 128 0.58 0.50 -12.84
N LEU A 129 0.04 -0.30 -13.77
CA LEU A 129 0.83 -1.20 -14.61
C LEU A 129 1.85 -0.45 -15.48
N GLN A 130 1.48 0.68 -16.07
CA GLN A 130 2.40 1.51 -16.84
C GLN A 130 3.53 2.08 -15.98
N SER A 131 3.27 2.42 -14.71
CA SER A 131 4.28 2.97 -13.81
C SER A 131 5.42 1.98 -13.51
N ILE A 132 5.12 0.68 -13.52
CA ILE A 132 6.12 -0.39 -13.36
C ILE A 132 6.69 -0.90 -14.69
N GLY A 133 6.33 -0.25 -15.81
CA GLY A 133 6.77 -0.61 -17.15
C GLY A 133 6.13 -1.88 -17.71
N ALA A 134 4.97 -2.31 -17.19
CA ALA A 134 4.26 -3.46 -17.74
C ALA A 134 3.64 -3.11 -19.11
N PRO A 135 3.53 -4.08 -20.04
CA PRO A 135 2.82 -3.87 -21.29
C PRO A 135 1.31 -3.65 -21.05
N LYS A 136 0.61 -3.09 -22.04
CA LYS A 136 -0.82 -2.78 -21.92
C LYS A 136 -1.70 -4.02 -21.73
N ASP A 137 -1.27 -5.14 -22.29
CA ASP A 137 -2.01 -6.41 -22.30
C ASP A 137 -1.43 -7.38 -21.25
N TYR A 138 -1.02 -6.85 -20.09
CA TYR A 138 -0.39 -7.65 -19.04
C TYR A 138 -1.41 -8.29 -18.11
N ASP A 139 -1.55 -9.61 -18.20
CA ASP A 139 -2.58 -10.36 -17.46
C ASP A 139 -2.13 -10.88 -16.07
N ASN A 140 -0.82 -10.93 -15.80
CA ASN A 140 -0.28 -11.53 -14.58
C ASN A 140 -0.27 -10.54 -13.41
N LEU A 141 -1.42 -10.35 -12.77
CA LEU A 141 -1.56 -9.41 -11.64
C LEU A 141 -0.66 -9.74 -10.44
N ASP A 142 -0.33 -11.01 -10.19
CA ASP A 142 0.53 -11.39 -9.06
C ASP A 142 1.94 -10.83 -9.24
N THR A 143 2.50 -10.98 -10.45
CA THR A 143 3.83 -10.43 -10.77
C THR A 143 3.81 -8.91 -10.79
N ALA A 144 2.71 -8.30 -11.28
CA ALA A 144 2.54 -6.86 -11.25
C ALA A 144 2.45 -6.30 -9.83
N ALA A 145 1.70 -6.96 -8.93
CA ALA A 145 1.59 -6.58 -7.52
C ALA A 145 2.96 -6.61 -6.83
N SER A 146 3.72 -7.68 -7.05
CA SER A 146 5.08 -7.81 -6.50
C SER A 146 6.03 -6.72 -7.03
N ALA A 147 6.00 -6.47 -8.34
CA ALA A 147 6.79 -5.40 -8.95
C ALA A 147 6.40 -4.00 -8.45
N LEU A 148 5.10 -3.76 -8.24
CA LEU A 148 4.56 -2.51 -7.70
C LEU A 148 4.99 -2.32 -6.25
N GLY A 149 4.89 -3.35 -5.41
CA GLY A 149 5.36 -3.31 -4.03
C GLY A 149 6.85 -3.04 -3.94
N ALA A 150 7.65 -3.75 -4.73
CA ALA A 150 9.09 -3.52 -4.81
C ALA A 150 9.48 -2.15 -5.38
N ALA A 151 8.59 -1.50 -6.15
CA ALA A 151 8.80 -0.14 -6.64
C ALA A 151 8.45 0.90 -5.58
N ILE A 152 7.34 0.71 -4.86
CA ILE A 152 6.85 1.62 -3.81
C ILE A 152 7.74 1.55 -2.56
N GLY A 153 8.12 0.36 -2.10
CA GLY A 153 9.03 0.11 -0.98
C GLY A 153 10.51 0.32 -1.31
N ARG A 154 10.83 1.21 -2.25
CA ARG A 154 12.25 1.59 -2.48
C ARG A 154 12.67 2.61 -1.41
N PRO A 155 13.89 2.49 -0.86
CA PRO A 155 14.46 3.55 -0.04
C PRO A 155 14.41 4.89 -0.77
N HIS A 156 14.17 5.97 -0.02
CA HIS A 156 14.01 7.33 -0.54
C HIS A 156 12.88 7.49 -1.58
N ASN A 157 11.90 6.58 -1.61
CA ASN A 157 10.67 6.79 -2.38
C ASN A 157 9.64 7.58 -1.54
N GLN A 158 9.02 8.59 -2.14
CA GLN A 158 7.93 9.33 -1.49
C GLN A 158 6.76 8.43 -1.09
N TYR A 159 6.52 7.34 -1.81
CA TYR A 159 5.42 6.44 -1.50
C TYR A 159 5.76 5.39 -0.44
N ALA A 160 7.02 5.29 0.01
CA ALA A 160 7.46 4.24 0.93
C ALA A 160 6.76 4.30 2.31
N ILE A 161 6.23 5.47 2.69
CA ILE A 161 5.39 5.60 3.90
C ILE A 161 4.15 4.70 3.88
N LEU A 162 3.63 4.35 2.69
CA LEU A 162 2.47 3.46 2.55
C LEU A 162 2.76 2.04 3.00
N VAL A 163 4.02 1.59 2.92
CA VAL A 163 4.43 0.22 3.30
C VAL A 163 5.07 0.16 4.67
N GLY A 164 5.02 1.26 5.44
CA GLY A 164 5.71 1.36 6.74
C GLY A 164 7.23 1.45 6.61
N GLU A 165 7.79 1.49 5.40
CA GLU A 165 9.21 1.70 5.16
C GLU A 165 9.46 3.21 5.07
N GLY A 166 9.46 3.86 6.23
CA GLY A 166 9.60 5.31 6.37
C GLY A 166 10.91 5.68 7.03
N GLU A 167 11.86 6.18 6.23
CA GLU A 167 13.16 6.73 6.63
C GLU A 167 14.03 5.73 7.39
N GLU A 168 15.14 5.33 6.77
CA GLU A 168 16.27 4.79 7.50
C GLU A 168 16.55 5.80 8.61
N GLU A 169 16.12 5.50 9.84
CA GLU A 169 16.59 6.20 11.02
C GLU A 169 18.11 6.12 10.92
N ASP A 170 18.74 7.26 10.71
CA ASP A 170 20.18 7.42 10.73
C ASP A 170 20.68 6.82 12.05
N ASP A 171 21.08 5.55 12.00
CA ASP A 171 22.08 4.89 12.83
C ASP A 171 21.97 5.08 14.36
N TYR A 172 20.78 5.34 14.91
CA TYR A 172 20.54 5.14 16.34
C TYR A 172 20.26 3.65 16.59
N VAL A 173 21.34 2.86 16.49
CA VAL A 173 21.40 1.51 17.01
C VAL A 173 21.20 1.60 18.53
N LEU A 174 19.94 1.59 18.98
CA LEU A 174 19.61 1.24 20.35
C LEU A 174 19.88 -0.26 20.48
N GLU A 175 21.11 -0.59 20.86
CA GLU A 175 21.52 -1.91 21.34
C GLU A 175 20.78 -2.22 22.66
N ASP A 176 19.46 -2.37 22.65
CA ASP A 176 18.75 -2.95 23.79
C ASP A 176 17.77 -4.03 23.34
N VAL A 177 18.31 -5.24 23.49
CA VAL A 177 17.73 -6.56 23.29
C VAL A 177 16.64 -6.79 24.33
N ASN A 178 15.41 -6.37 24.02
CA ASN A 178 14.22 -6.97 24.63
C ASN A 178 13.06 -6.93 23.63
N ASN A 179 12.66 -8.13 23.20
CA ASN A 179 11.60 -8.56 22.25
C ASN A 179 10.20 -7.90 22.36
N SER A 180 10.06 -6.59 22.55
CA SER A 180 8.81 -5.89 22.26
C SER A 180 8.79 -5.53 20.77
N ILE A 181 7.95 -6.23 20.03
CA ILE A 181 7.53 -5.89 18.67
C ILE A 181 7.23 -4.38 18.63
N PRO A 182 7.91 -3.57 17.81
CA PRO A 182 7.63 -2.13 17.73
C PRO A 182 6.18 -1.94 17.25
N GLN A 183 5.31 -1.54 18.18
CA GLN A 183 3.93 -1.13 17.91
C GLN A 183 3.83 0.36 17.57
N ASP A 184 4.95 1.04 17.34
CA ASP A 184 4.98 2.46 17.03
C ASP A 184 4.85 2.66 15.53
N HIS A 185 3.59 2.70 15.08
CA HIS A 185 3.29 3.34 13.81
C HIS A 185 3.76 4.80 13.92
N THR A 186 4.71 5.19 13.07
CA THR A 186 5.23 6.57 13.00
C THR A 186 4.14 7.58 12.65
N PHE A 187 3.01 7.12 12.09
CA PHE A 187 1.88 7.96 11.74
C PHE A 187 0.53 7.29 12.01
N TYR A 188 -0.52 8.09 12.12
CA TYR A 188 -1.91 7.66 12.06
C TYR A 188 -2.63 8.27 10.85
N ILE A 189 -3.76 7.65 10.49
CA ILE A 189 -4.59 8.06 9.36
C ILE A 189 -5.76 8.89 9.91
N ASP A 190 -5.91 10.12 9.40
CA ASP A 190 -7.03 11.00 9.72
C ASP A 190 -7.85 11.35 8.46
N PHE A 191 -9.14 11.66 8.67
CA PHE A 191 -10.07 12.06 7.62
C PHE A 191 -10.62 13.46 7.93
N PRO A 192 -9.93 14.54 7.48
CA PRO A 192 -10.18 15.93 7.92
C PRO A 192 -11.51 16.53 7.45
N GLY A 193 -12.31 15.78 6.67
CA GLY A 193 -13.58 16.24 6.13
C GLY A 193 -14.55 15.09 5.87
N GLU A 194 -15.79 15.44 5.59
CA GLU A 194 -16.80 14.50 5.11
C GLU A 194 -16.45 14.01 3.70
N THR A 195 -16.92 12.81 3.37
CA THR A 195 -16.84 12.31 2.00
C THR A 195 -17.70 13.18 1.09
N LEU A 196 -17.14 13.64 -0.03
CA LEU A 196 -17.91 14.35 -1.04
C LEU A 196 -18.49 13.33 -2.02
N ASP A 197 -19.76 12.98 -1.83
CA ASP A 197 -20.51 12.14 -2.77
C ASP A 197 -21.14 13.02 -3.86
N PHE A 198 -20.84 12.72 -5.13
CA PHE A 198 -21.32 13.48 -6.27
C PHE A 198 -22.69 13.01 -6.79
N LEU A 199 -23.29 11.98 -6.19
CA LEU A 199 -24.59 11.39 -6.55
C LEU A 199 -24.63 10.74 -7.95
N ASP A 200 -23.51 10.67 -8.64
CA ASP A 200 -23.33 10.00 -9.93
C ASP A 200 -22.63 8.64 -9.79
N GLY A 201 -22.50 8.16 -8.55
CA GLY A 201 -21.71 6.97 -8.22
C GLY A 201 -20.22 7.26 -8.06
N THR A 202 -19.79 8.52 -8.07
CA THR A 202 -18.42 8.89 -7.72
C THR A 202 -18.35 9.57 -6.35
N ALA A 203 -17.23 9.38 -5.66
CA ALA A 203 -16.98 9.98 -4.36
C ALA A 203 -15.54 10.47 -4.25
N TRP A 204 -15.33 11.50 -3.42
CA TRP A 204 -14.01 12.00 -3.07
C TRP A 204 -13.76 11.90 -1.56
N VAL A 205 -12.63 11.28 -1.19
CA VAL A 205 -12.20 11.10 0.19
C VAL A 205 -10.84 11.74 0.40
N ASN A 206 -10.74 12.68 1.35
CA ASN A 206 -9.45 13.23 1.78
C ASN A 206 -8.89 12.39 2.91
N VAL A 207 -7.60 12.09 2.84
CA VAL A 207 -6.87 11.30 3.84
C VAL A 207 -5.60 12.04 4.23
N GLU A 208 -5.35 12.18 5.52
CA GLU A 208 -4.14 12.76 6.06
C GLU A 208 -3.34 11.69 6.79
N PHE A 209 -2.05 11.61 6.50
CA PHE A 209 -1.11 10.89 7.35
C PHE A 209 -0.46 11.90 8.28
N ARG A 210 -0.61 11.69 9.57
CA ARG A 210 -0.14 12.59 10.62
C ARG A 210 0.82 11.85 11.50
N ASP A 211 1.94 12.49 11.81
CA ASP A 211 2.93 11.96 12.73
C ASP A 211 2.28 11.67 14.09
N ALA A 212 2.48 10.47 14.62
CA ALA A 212 1.80 10.04 15.84
C ALA A 212 2.27 10.80 17.09
N SER A 213 3.49 11.34 17.07
CA SER A 213 4.10 12.02 18.22
C SER A 213 3.83 13.53 18.24
N SER A 214 3.86 14.16 17.07
CA SER A 214 3.83 15.61 16.91
C SER A 214 2.54 16.14 16.29
N ASP A 215 1.69 15.26 15.74
CA ASP A 215 0.51 15.63 14.94
C ASP A 215 0.85 16.50 13.72
N ASP A 216 2.11 16.47 13.27
CA ASP A 216 2.50 17.15 12.03
C ASP A 216 1.97 16.39 10.81
N LEU A 217 1.42 17.14 9.86
CA LEU A 217 0.95 16.60 8.58
C LEU A 217 2.15 16.10 7.76
N LEU A 218 2.19 14.79 7.50
CA LEU A 218 3.23 14.14 6.70
C LEU A 218 2.81 14.05 5.24
N VAL A 219 1.58 13.62 4.98
CA VAL A 219 1.04 13.42 3.63
C VAL A 219 -0.44 13.81 3.61
N LEU A 220 -0.87 14.49 2.55
CA LEU A 220 -2.28 14.64 2.20
C LEU A 220 -2.56 13.86 0.91
N MET A 221 -3.56 13.00 0.95
CA MET A 221 -4.04 12.26 -0.22
C MET A 221 -5.49 12.60 -0.52
N GLY A 222 -5.82 12.64 -1.81
CA GLY A 222 -7.19 12.68 -2.30
C GLY A 222 -7.50 11.38 -3.03
N TRP A 223 -8.57 10.69 -2.64
CA TRP A 223 -9.01 9.45 -3.26
C TRP A 223 -10.30 9.72 -4.02
N GLN A 224 -10.23 9.61 -5.35
CA GLN A 224 -11.41 9.56 -6.21
C GLN A 224 -11.86 8.11 -6.35
N LEU A 225 -13.10 7.85 -5.98
CA LEU A 225 -13.71 6.54 -6.02
C LEU A 225 -14.83 6.51 -7.06
N CYS A 226 -15.06 5.33 -7.63
CA CYS A 226 -16.16 5.04 -8.55
C CYS A 226 -16.89 3.78 -8.07
N GLN A 227 -18.22 3.85 -7.98
CA GLN A 227 -19.06 2.76 -7.55
C GLN A 227 -19.40 1.85 -8.72
N ARG A 228 -19.22 0.55 -8.52
CA ARG A 228 -19.66 -0.49 -9.45
C ARG A 228 -21.19 -0.67 -9.41
N PRO A 229 -21.80 -1.32 -10.42
CA PRO A 229 -23.23 -1.63 -10.42
C PRO A 229 -23.71 -2.47 -9.22
N ASP A 230 -22.82 -3.23 -8.58
CA ASP A 230 -23.10 -4.01 -7.37
C ASP A 230 -22.97 -3.21 -6.07
N GLY A 231 -22.65 -1.92 -6.16
CA GLY A 231 -22.51 -1.02 -5.02
C GLY A 231 -21.10 -0.97 -4.42
N ALA A 232 -20.17 -1.81 -4.87
CA ALA A 232 -18.80 -1.81 -4.35
C ALA A 232 -17.98 -0.63 -4.90
N TRP A 233 -17.15 -0.02 -4.05
CA TRP A 233 -16.26 1.06 -4.46
C TRP A 233 -15.00 0.54 -5.15
N LEU A 234 -14.50 1.31 -6.13
CA LEU A 234 -13.21 1.15 -6.78
C LEU A 234 -12.43 2.46 -6.74
N VAL A 235 -11.10 2.36 -6.76
CA VAL A 235 -10.17 3.47 -6.89
C VAL A 235 -10.08 3.89 -8.35
N ASP A 236 -10.40 5.15 -8.64
CA ASP A 236 -10.31 5.72 -9.98
C ASP A 236 -9.10 6.64 -10.15
N GLN A 237 -8.78 7.39 -9.09
CA GLN A 237 -7.61 8.25 -9.05
C GLN A 237 -7.17 8.46 -7.60
N ILE A 238 -5.85 8.59 -7.42
CA ILE A 238 -5.24 9.07 -6.18
C ILE A 238 -4.48 10.34 -6.52
N ASP A 239 -4.69 11.38 -5.72
CA ASP A 239 -3.88 12.58 -5.67
C ASP A 239 -2.99 12.51 -4.43
N TRP A 240 -1.72 12.91 -4.57
CA TRP A 240 -0.71 12.78 -3.52
C TRP A 240 0.03 14.09 -3.32
N GLN A 241 0.16 14.53 -2.07
CA GLN A 241 1.00 15.64 -1.67
C GLN A 241 1.82 15.27 -0.44
N ASP A 242 3.13 15.27 -0.60
CA ASP A 242 4.09 14.99 0.47
C ASP A 242 4.52 16.28 1.17
N TYR A 243 4.47 16.29 2.50
CA TYR A 243 4.88 17.41 3.35
C TYR A 243 6.14 17.10 4.16
N ARG A 244 6.74 15.90 4.03
CA ARG A 244 8.01 15.58 4.69
C ARG A 244 9.15 16.37 4.06
N GLU A 245 10.06 16.87 4.90
CA GLU A 245 11.07 17.86 4.52
C GLU A 245 11.89 17.45 3.29
N LYS A 246 12.33 16.20 3.24
CA LYS A 246 13.15 15.65 2.15
C LYS A 246 12.45 15.54 0.79
N TYR A 247 11.11 15.55 0.75
CA TYR A 247 10.33 15.46 -0.49
C TYR A 247 9.67 16.78 -0.88
N ARG A 248 9.89 17.86 -0.12
CA ARG A 248 9.34 19.17 -0.43
C ARG A 248 10.00 19.75 -1.68
N PRO A 249 9.23 20.11 -2.72
CA PRO A 249 9.77 20.79 -3.89
C PRO A 249 10.02 22.27 -3.59
N GLY A 250 10.98 22.60 -2.71
CA GLY A 250 11.58 23.94 -2.52
C GLY A 250 10.68 25.17 -2.25
N ILE A 251 9.36 25.05 -2.32
CA ILE A 251 8.35 26.10 -2.12
C ILE A 251 7.84 25.95 -0.69
N GLY A 252 7.77 27.06 0.07
CA GLY A 252 7.54 27.04 1.51
C GLY A 252 6.15 26.56 1.93
N ARG A 253 6.03 25.96 3.13
CA ARG A 253 4.77 25.48 3.76
C ARG A 253 3.65 26.54 3.73
N SER A 254 4.00 27.81 3.94
CA SER A 254 3.06 28.94 3.94
C SER A 254 2.49 29.26 2.55
N GLU A 255 3.27 29.09 1.50
CA GLU A 255 2.85 29.36 0.12
C GLU A 255 1.83 28.31 -0.36
N TRP A 256 2.00 27.06 0.09
CA TRP A 256 1.04 25.99 -0.17
C TRP A 256 -0.25 26.14 0.64
N MET A 257 -0.17 26.32 1.96
CA MET A 257 -1.38 26.46 2.79
C MET A 257 -2.20 27.70 2.46
N GLY A 258 -1.55 28.80 2.05
CA GLY A 258 -2.24 30.00 1.59
C GLY A 258 -3.14 29.78 0.37
N THR A 259 -2.86 28.78 -0.47
CA THR A 259 -3.71 28.43 -1.63
C THR A 259 -4.87 27.51 -1.27
N TYR A 260 -4.75 26.69 -0.23
CA TYR A 260 -5.78 25.73 0.16
C TYR A 260 -6.92 26.39 0.97
N GLU A 261 -6.58 27.28 1.91
CA GLU A 261 -7.59 28.06 2.66
C GLU A 261 -8.37 29.02 1.75
N GLY A 262 -7.74 29.52 0.68
CA GLY A 262 -8.40 30.33 -0.33
C GLY A 262 -9.42 29.59 -1.19
N ARG A 263 -9.34 28.24 -1.28
CA ARG A 263 -10.31 27.40 -2.02
C ARG A 263 -11.47 26.88 -1.17
N ARG A 264 -11.37 26.97 0.16
CA ARG A 264 -12.46 26.62 1.09
C ARG A 264 -13.48 27.75 1.30
N ARG A 265 -13.28 28.93 0.68
CA ARG A 265 -14.22 30.06 0.70
C ARG A 265 -15.03 30.16 -0.58
#